data_AF-A0A835RM31-F1
#
_entry.id   AF-A0A835RM31-F1
#
_cell.length_a   1.000
_cell.length_b   1.000
_cell.length_c   1.000
_cell.angle_alpha   90.00
_cell.angle_beta   90.00
_cell.angle_gamma   90.00
#
_symmetry.space_group_name_H-M   'P 1'
#
loop_
_entity.id
_entity.type
_entity.pdbx_description
1 polymer ?
#
loop_
_entity_poly.entity_id
_entity_poly.type
_entity_poly.pdbx_seq_one_letter_code
_entity_poly.pdbx_strand_id
1 'polypeptide(L)'
;MSDLKTVKLESDQSRTLKKAIRELKPIQIWDWLFRSCELNGRVLLSEGVITAEDLEECIDKGKCKKLSIRLPAWCILQCLLRSAKLHVNGLLISDGVELTDFTWPKDKVLEWLFGPLVIMKEQMKGLHLDENEESCLRTLIMANSNERPEDWEGSGFSSGDMVRRAQLRAILRRLQGMVASLSILPTFRRRFNSLVKSLYVDAVEVGGLSMEDVHPRIKGKLAALLEERRNHDKNNEKENCNVELV
;
A
#
# COMPACT_ATOMS: atom_id res chain seq x y z
N MET A 1 -31.77 -8.07 57.45
CA MET A 1 -31.92 -6.87 56.60
C MET A 1 -30.54 -6.28 56.44
N SER A 2 -29.86 -6.23 55.31
CA SER A 2 -30.17 -6.62 53.93
C SER A 2 -28.81 -6.70 53.22
N ASP A 3 -28.50 -7.84 52.60
CA ASP A 3 -27.28 -8.06 51.82
C ASP A 3 -27.19 -7.11 50.63
N LEU A 4 -26.06 -6.42 50.54
CA LEU A 4 -25.69 -5.54 49.44
C LEU A 4 -25.36 -6.42 48.22
N LYS A 5 -26.32 -6.57 47.30
CA LYS A 5 -26.07 -7.18 45.99
C LYS A 5 -25.25 -6.22 45.13
N THR A 6 -23.93 -6.38 45.12
CA THR A 6 -23.06 -5.83 44.08
C THR A 6 -23.29 -6.63 42.80
N VAL A 7 -24.36 -6.30 42.08
CA VAL A 7 -24.70 -6.92 40.79
C VAL A 7 -23.69 -6.47 39.75
N LYS A 8 -22.70 -7.32 39.49
CA LYS A 8 -22.34 -7.86 38.16
C LYS A 8 -22.63 -6.94 36.94
N LEU A 9 -22.21 -5.68 36.97
CA LEU A 9 -22.41 -4.72 35.86
C LEU A 9 -21.19 -4.57 34.92
N GLU A 10 -20.10 -5.29 35.16
CA GLU A 10 -18.89 -5.20 34.32
C GLU A 10 -18.83 -6.25 33.20
N SER A 11 -19.58 -7.36 33.33
CA SER A 11 -19.54 -8.49 32.39
C SER A 11 -20.29 -8.23 31.07
N ASP A 12 -21.42 -7.53 31.12
CA ASP A 12 -22.30 -7.37 29.95
C ASP A 12 -21.91 -6.17 29.07
N GLN A 13 -21.42 -5.07 29.65
CA GLN A 13 -20.82 -3.98 28.86
C GLN A 13 -19.57 -4.46 28.11
N SER A 14 -18.71 -5.27 28.74
CA SER A 14 -17.52 -5.82 28.10
C SER A 14 -17.85 -6.77 26.94
N ARG A 15 -18.90 -7.60 27.06
CA ARG A 15 -19.36 -8.47 25.98
C ARG A 15 -20.03 -7.69 24.84
N THR A 16 -20.72 -6.59 25.14
CA THR A 16 -21.39 -5.74 24.15
C THR A 16 -20.39 -4.88 23.37
N LEU A 17 -19.37 -4.33 24.03
CA LEU A 17 -18.22 -3.65 23.41
C LEU A 17 -17.42 -4.60 22.50
N LYS A 18 -17.12 -5.81 22.95
CA LYS A 18 -16.46 -6.85 22.13
C LYS A 18 -17.29 -7.27 20.91
N LYS A 19 -18.61 -7.10 20.95
CA LYS A 19 -19.52 -7.41 19.83
C LYS A 19 -19.59 -6.27 18.80
N ALA A 20 -19.27 -5.04 19.20
CA ALA A 20 -19.23 -3.86 18.33
C ALA A 20 -17.88 -3.69 17.61
N ILE A 21 -16.79 -4.21 18.18
CA ILE A 21 -15.46 -4.21 17.57
C ILE A 21 -15.38 -5.38 16.58
N ARG A 22 -15.54 -5.10 15.29
CA ARG A 22 -15.40 -6.11 14.25
C ARG A 22 -13.92 -6.21 13.86
N GLU A 23 -13.26 -7.29 14.27
CA GLU A 23 -11.92 -7.64 13.80
C GLU A 23 -11.91 -7.70 12.27
N LEU A 24 -10.93 -7.06 11.64
CA LEU A 24 -10.77 -7.11 10.19
C LEU A 24 -10.18 -8.46 9.78
N LYS A 25 -10.70 -8.99 8.66
CA LYS A 25 -10.14 -10.21 8.08
C LYS A 25 -8.81 -9.88 7.39
N PRO A 26 -7.83 -10.80 7.41
CA PRO A 26 -6.56 -10.62 6.70
C PRO A 26 -6.72 -10.21 5.23
N ILE A 27 -7.73 -10.76 4.55
CA ILE A 27 -8.01 -10.41 3.14
C ILE A 27 -8.33 -8.93 2.96
N GLN A 28 -9.03 -8.29 3.90
CA GLN A 28 -9.37 -6.86 3.82
C GLN A 28 -8.13 -5.97 3.89
N ILE A 29 -7.11 -6.38 4.66
CA ILE A 29 -5.82 -5.70 4.71
C ILE A 29 -5.07 -5.83 3.37
N TRP A 30 -5.06 -7.04 2.81
CA TRP A 30 -4.47 -7.25 1.50
C TRP A 30 -5.21 -6.47 0.42
N ASP A 31 -6.54 -6.46 0.44
CA ASP A 31 -7.38 -5.72 -0.51
C ASP A 31 -7.06 -4.24 -0.45
N TRP A 32 -6.99 -3.68 0.76
CA TRP A 32 -6.55 -2.32 0.98
C TRP A 32 -5.18 -2.03 0.37
N LEU A 33 -4.15 -2.83 0.71
CA LEU A 33 -2.79 -2.58 0.27
C LEU A 33 -2.70 -2.60 -1.25
N PHE A 34 -3.28 -3.62 -1.90
CA PHE A 34 -3.22 -3.75 -3.35
C PHE A 34 -4.07 -2.72 -4.08
N ARG A 35 -5.21 -2.30 -3.50
CA ARG A 35 -6.00 -1.19 -4.05
C ARG A 35 -5.25 0.13 -3.94
N SER A 36 -4.55 0.37 -2.83
CA SER A 36 -3.68 1.53 -2.66
C SER A 36 -2.54 1.52 -3.69
N CYS A 37 -1.90 0.36 -3.91
CA CYS A 37 -0.86 0.23 -4.94
C CYS A 37 -1.40 0.45 -6.35
N GLU A 38 -2.64 0.04 -6.64
CA GLU A 38 -3.29 0.30 -7.93
C GLU A 38 -3.50 1.78 -8.17
N LEU A 39 -4.18 2.47 -7.25
CA LEU A 39 -4.48 3.89 -7.38
C LEU A 39 -3.21 4.73 -7.49
N ASN A 40 -2.25 4.50 -6.58
CA ASN A 40 -1.00 5.24 -6.57
C ASN A 40 -0.05 4.81 -7.69
N GLY A 41 -0.12 3.55 -8.14
CA GLY A 41 0.62 3.07 -9.29
C GLY A 41 0.23 3.82 -10.57
N ARG A 42 -1.07 4.09 -10.77
CA ARG A 42 -1.56 4.90 -11.90
C ARG A 42 -1.08 6.35 -11.82
N VAL A 43 -1.09 6.96 -10.63
CA VAL A 43 -0.56 8.31 -10.42
C VAL A 43 0.94 8.35 -10.74
N LEU A 44 1.73 7.43 -10.18
CA LEU A 44 3.17 7.37 -10.42
C LEU A 44 3.53 7.06 -11.88
N LEU A 45 2.68 6.32 -12.59
CA LEU A 45 2.78 6.14 -14.05
C LEU A 45 2.56 7.46 -14.80
N SER A 46 1.50 8.20 -14.44
CA SER A 46 1.19 9.49 -15.07
C SER A 46 2.25 10.55 -14.81
N GLU A 47 2.95 10.47 -13.68
CA GLU A 47 4.07 11.34 -13.31
C GLU A 47 5.40 10.88 -13.92
N GLY A 48 5.44 9.73 -14.61
CA GLY A 48 6.65 9.16 -15.19
C GLY A 48 7.65 8.60 -14.17
N VAL A 49 7.24 8.44 -12.91
CA VAL A 49 8.07 7.85 -11.84
C VAL A 49 8.17 6.32 -11.99
N ILE A 50 7.10 5.69 -12.48
CA ILE A 50 7.10 4.31 -12.96
C ILE A 50 6.93 4.39 -14.48
N THR A 51 7.72 3.65 -15.25
CA THR A 51 7.58 3.64 -16.71
C THR A 51 6.94 2.34 -17.22
N ALA A 52 6.52 2.33 -18.49
CA ALA A 52 6.02 1.12 -19.13
C ALA A 52 7.11 0.03 -19.16
N GLU A 53 8.38 0.42 -19.34
CA GLU A 53 9.53 -0.49 -19.34
C GLU A 53 9.75 -1.14 -17.97
N ASP A 54 9.56 -0.41 -16.86
CA ASP A 54 9.65 -0.97 -15.50
C ASP A 54 8.63 -2.11 -15.29
N LEU A 55 7.41 -1.90 -15.79
CA LEU A 55 6.32 -2.89 -15.72
C LEU A 55 6.58 -4.06 -16.67
N GLU A 56 7.06 -3.77 -17.88
CA GLU A 56 7.43 -4.77 -18.88
C GLU A 56 8.54 -5.69 -18.37
N GLU A 57 9.57 -5.15 -17.73
CA GLU A 57 10.67 -5.92 -17.15
C GLU A 57 10.16 -6.88 -16.06
N CYS A 58 9.17 -6.44 -15.28
CA CYS A 58 8.52 -7.26 -14.28
C CYS A 58 7.70 -8.41 -14.92
N ILE A 59 6.97 -8.15 -16.02
CA ILE A 59 6.13 -9.16 -16.69
C ILE A 59 6.96 -10.16 -17.52
N ASP A 60 7.95 -9.71 -18.29
CA ASP A 60 8.74 -10.57 -19.18
C ASP A 60 9.83 -11.32 -18.42
N LYS A 61 10.63 -10.57 -17.65
CA LYS A 61 11.85 -11.11 -17.01
C LYS A 61 11.60 -11.59 -15.58
N GLY A 62 10.40 -11.38 -15.04
CA GLY A 62 10.07 -11.67 -13.64
C GLY A 62 10.85 -10.82 -12.64
N LYS A 63 11.51 -9.74 -13.11
CA LYS A 63 12.41 -8.90 -12.30
C LYS A 63 11.64 -7.85 -11.49
N CYS A 64 10.53 -8.24 -10.90
CA CYS A 64 9.65 -7.36 -10.14
C CYS A 64 10.22 -6.94 -8.79
N LYS A 65 11.34 -7.53 -8.33
CA LYS A 65 11.80 -7.43 -6.93
C LYS A 65 11.88 -6.00 -6.42
N LYS A 66 12.39 -5.06 -7.22
CA LYS A 66 12.45 -3.64 -6.83
C LYS A 66 11.06 -3.03 -6.73
N LEU A 67 10.25 -3.13 -7.78
CA LEU A 67 8.91 -2.53 -7.82
C LEU A 67 7.96 -3.15 -6.77
N SER A 68 8.08 -4.47 -6.52
CA SER A 68 7.32 -5.21 -5.50
C SER A 68 7.65 -4.80 -4.07
N ILE A 69 8.74 -4.06 -3.88
CA ILE A 69 9.11 -3.46 -2.59
C ILE A 69 8.76 -1.98 -2.58
N ARG A 70 9.16 -1.23 -3.63
CA ARG A 70 9.06 0.23 -3.68
C ARG A 70 7.62 0.71 -3.67
N LEU A 71 6.76 0.21 -4.58
CA LEU A 71 5.39 0.70 -4.70
C LEU A 71 4.56 0.41 -3.43
N PRO A 72 4.58 -0.81 -2.85
CA PRO A 72 3.85 -1.07 -1.61
C PRO A 72 4.46 -0.33 -0.41
N ALA A 73 5.78 -0.17 -0.33
CA ALA A 73 6.41 0.66 0.71
C ALA A 73 5.97 2.13 0.60
N TRP A 74 5.87 2.67 -0.62
CA TRP A 74 5.38 4.02 -0.87
C TRP A 74 3.94 4.17 -0.37
N CYS A 75 3.07 3.20 -0.67
CA CYS A 75 1.67 3.22 -0.24
C CYS A 75 1.52 3.15 1.29
N ILE A 76 2.35 2.33 1.95
CA ILE A 76 2.36 2.23 3.41
C ILE A 76 2.93 3.51 4.03
N LEU A 77 3.98 4.12 3.43
CA LEU A 77 4.52 5.41 3.89
C LEU A 77 3.43 6.49 3.88
N GLN A 78 2.62 6.58 2.82
CA GLN A 78 1.49 7.52 2.76
C GLN A 78 0.49 7.28 3.89
N CYS A 79 0.17 6.02 4.16
CA CYS A 79 -0.70 5.64 5.28
C CYS A 79 -0.12 6.10 6.62
N LEU A 80 1.17 5.89 6.87
CA LEU A 80 1.85 6.35 8.09
C LEU A 80 1.79 7.87 8.23
N LEU A 81 2.14 8.61 7.18
CA LEU A 81 2.13 10.07 7.15
C LEU A 81 0.72 10.63 7.39
N ARG A 82 -0.28 10.12 6.67
CA ARG A 82 -1.69 10.51 6.83
C ARG A 82 -2.18 10.24 8.25
N SER A 83 -1.84 9.08 8.81
CA SER A 83 -2.23 8.70 10.17
C SER A 83 -1.56 9.57 11.23
N ALA A 84 -0.28 9.89 11.06
CA ALA A 84 0.46 10.79 11.94
C ALA A 84 -0.14 12.20 11.95
N LYS A 85 -0.44 12.74 10.76
CA LYS A 85 -1.06 14.07 10.55
C LYS A 85 -2.45 14.20 11.16
N LEU A 86 -3.29 13.18 11.01
CA LEU A 86 -4.65 13.17 11.57
C LEU A 86 -4.70 12.81 13.05
N HIS A 87 -3.54 12.53 13.67
CA HIS A 87 -3.43 12.18 15.08
C HIS A 87 -4.32 11.00 15.51
N VAL A 88 -4.60 10.07 14.59
CA VAL A 88 -5.35 8.85 14.90
C VAL A 88 -4.50 7.91 15.77
N ASN A 89 -5.14 7.11 16.62
CA ASN A 89 -4.46 6.20 17.53
C ASN A 89 -3.81 5.05 16.75
N GLY A 90 -4.50 4.57 15.72
CA GLY A 90 -4.13 3.47 14.87
C GLY A 90 -3.46 3.85 13.55
N LEU A 91 -3.72 3.03 12.53
CA LEU A 91 -3.37 3.30 11.13
C LEU A 91 -4.64 3.48 10.29
N LEU A 92 -4.74 4.59 9.57
CA LEU A 92 -5.84 4.87 8.68
C LEU A 92 -5.61 4.20 7.32
N ILE A 93 -6.19 3.00 7.13
CA ILE A 93 -6.01 2.24 5.90
C ILE A 93 -6.88 2.77 4.76
N SER A 94 -8.19 2.89 4.94
CA SER A 94 -9.08 3.49 3.94
C SER A 94 -9.80 4.69 4.52
N ASP A 95 -10.53 5.43 3.67
CA ASP A 95 -11.35 6.54 4.13
C ASP A 95 -12.32 6.05 5.22
N GLY A 96 -12.09 6.52 6.44
CA GLY A 96 -12.88 6.18 7.62
C GLY A 96 -12.58 4.84 8.30
N VAL A 97 -11.57 4.05 7.88
CA VAL A 97 -11.24 2.77 8.54
C VAL A 97 -9.89 2.87 9.26
N GLU A 98 -9.96 2.86 10.58
CA GLU A 98 -8.81 2.88 11.48
C GLU A 98 -8.47 1.48 12.03
N LEU A 99 -7.22 1.08 11.84
CA LEU A 99 -6.62 -0.10 12.46
C LEU A 99 -6.06 0.24 13.83
N THR A 100 -6.75 -0.19 14.86
CA THR A 100 -6.34 -0.07 16.27
C THR A 100 -6.04 -1.45 16.84
N ASP A 101 -5.53 -1.48 18.07
CA ASP A 101 -5.28 -2.71 18.86
C ASP A 101 -6.54 -3.58 19.05
N PHE A 102 -7.72 -3.04 18.73
CA PHE A 102 -8.99 -3.73 18.82
C PHE A 102 -9.49 -4.24 17.45
N THR A 103 -9.11 -3.60 16.35
CA THR A 103 -9.66 -3.89 15.00
C THR A 103 -8.71 -4.67 14.10
N TRP A 104 -7.42 -4.73 14.44
CA TRP A 104 -6.41 -5.46 13.68
C TRP A 104 -6.61 -6.99 13.67
N PRO A 105 -6.22 -7.68 12.58
CA PRO A 105 -6.37 -9.14 12.47
C PRO A 105 -5.41 -9.87 13.41
N LYS A 106 -5.88 -10.93 14.08
CA LYS A 106 -5.05 -11.85 14.90
C LYS A 106 -4.20 -12.84 14.08
N ASP A 107 -4.00 -12.56 12.80
CA ASP A 107 -3.11 -13.34 11.95
C ASP A 107 -1.67 -12.97 12.28
N LYS A 108 -0.82 -13.97 12.57
CA LYS A 108 0.56 -13.75 13.04
C LYS A 108 1.41 -12.91 12.07
N VAL A 109 1.20 -13.02 10.76
CA VAL A 109 1.97 -12.26 9.76
C VAL A 109 1.56 -10.80 9.77
N LEU A 110 0.25 -10.54 9.88
CA LEU A 110 -0.27 -9.18 9.93
C LEU A 110 0.00 -8.52 11.29
N GLU A 111 -0.10 -9.28 12.38
CA GLU A 111 0.28 -8.82 13.72
C GLU A 111 1.76 -8.40 13.76
N TRP A 112 2.64 -9.24 13.20
CA TRP A 112 4.07 -8.93 13.05
C TRP A 112 4.32 -7.68 12.19
N LEU A 113 3.47 -7.40 11.21
CA LEU A 113 3.59 -6.23 10.34
C LEU A 113 3.12 -4.94 11.05
N PHE A 114 1.97 -4.98 11.72
CA PHE A 114 1.29 -3.77 12.20
C PHE A 114 1.91 -3.15 13.44
N GLY A 115 2.36 -3.94 14.41
CA GLY A 115 3.01 -3.40 15.61
C GLY A 115 4.19 -2.47 15.26
N PRO A 116 5.14 -2.92 14.41
CA PRO A 116 6.18 -2.05 13.85
C PRO A 116 5.68 -0.81 13.12
N LEU A 117 4.62 -0.90 12.32
CA LEU A 117 4.08 0.23 11.57
C LEU A 117 3.49 1.31 12.48
N VAL A 118 2.78 0.93 13.55
CA VAL A 118 2.28 1.88 14.55
C VAL A 118 3.43 2.60 15.25
N ILE A 119 4.50 1.87 15.62
CA ILE A 119 5.69 2.48 16.21
C ILE A 119 6.32 3.50 15.24
N MET A 120 6.45 3.14 13.96
CA MET A 120 7.02 4.01 12.94
C MET A 120 6.17 5.26 12.71
N LYS A 121 4.82 5.12 12.73
CA LYS A 121 3.90 6.25 12.68
C LYS A 121 4.15 7.23 13.84
N GLU A 122 4.28 6.74 15.08
CA GLU A 122 4.56 7.59 16.24
C GLU A 122 5.95 8.26 16.16
N GLN A 123 6.95 7.54 15.65
CA GLN A 123 8.28 8.12 15.37
C GLN A 123 8.19 9.26 14.35
N MET A 124 7.47 9.07 13.24
CA MET A 124 7.29 10.11 12.22
C MET A 124 6.49 11.30 12.73
N LYS A 125 5.47 11.06 13.57
CA LYS A 125 4.70 12.10 14.24
C LYS A 125 5.58 12.99 15.11
N GLY A 126 6.47 12.40 15.91
CA GLY A 126 7.42 13.13 16.76
C GLY A 126 8.49 13.92 15.99
N LEU A 127 8.72 13.59 14.72
CA LEU A 127 9.63 14.33 13.85
C LEU A 127 9.01 15.59 13.28
N HIS A 128 7.68 15.80 13.28
CA HIS A 128 7.06 17.00 12.72
C HIS A 128 7.53 17.30 11.29
N LEU A 129 7.33 16.36 10.36
CA LEU A 129 7.72 16.51 8.97
C LEU A 129 6.88 17.57 8.25
N ASP A 130 7.54 18.42 7.46
CA ASP A 130 6.84 19.33 6.55
C ASP A 130 6.46 18.63 5.22
N GLU A 131 5.68 19.30 4.37
CA GLU A 131 5.20 18.74 3.11
C GLU A 131 6.33 18.42 2.12
N ASN A 132 7.41 19.22 2.13
CA ASN A 132 8.56 19.00 1.27
C ASN A 132 9.34 17.77 1.73
N GLU A 133 9.61 17.67 3.04
CA GLU A 133 10.27 16.50 3.64
C GLU A 133 9.48 15.22 3.34
N GLU A 134 8.15 15.24 3.48
CA GLU A 134 7.32 14.10 3.10
C GLU A 134 7.43 13.74 1.61
N SER A 135 7.43 14.76 0.73
CA SER A 135 7.63 14.56 -0.71
C SER A 135 8.99 13.92 -1.00
N CYS A 136 10.04 14.40 -0.34
CA CYS A 136 11.38 13.84 -0.41
C CYS A 136 11.41 12.37 0.02
N LEU A 137 10.72 11.98 1.11
CA LEU A 137 10.65 10.57 1.54
C LEU A 137 9.97 9.68 0.50
N ARG A 138 8.89 10.17 -0.13
CA ARG A 138 8.17 9.46 -1.19
C ARG A 138 9.08 9.22 -2.38
N THR A 139 9.79 10.25 -2.84
CA THR A 139 10.76 10.17 -3.94
C THR A 139 11.89 9.20 -3.60
N LEU A 140 12.42 9.24 -2.38
CA LEU A 140 13.49 8.35 -1.92
C LEU A 140 13.10 6.87 -1.95
N ILE A 141 11.87 6.54 -1.56
CA ILE A 141 11.37 5.15 -1.63
C ILE A 141 11.33 4.65 -3.09
N MET A 142 10.97 5.51 -4.04
CA MET A 142 10.88 5.13 -5.46
C MET A 142 12.25 5.11 -6.15
N ALA A 143 13.13 6.07 -5.87
CA ALA A 143 14.42 6.20 -6.52
C ALA A 143 15.44 5.18 -5.99
N ASN A 144 15.53 5.00 -4.67
CA ASN A 144 16.72 4.45 -4.04
C ASN A 144 16.47 3.13 -3.32
N SER A 145 17.52 2.30 -3.21
CA SER A 145 17.51 1.10 -2.37
C SER A 145 17.70 1.42 -0.90
N ASN A 146 18.11 2.67 -0.57
CA ASN A 146 18.43 3.13 0.78
C ASN A 146 19.52 2.27 1.43
N GLU A 147 20.40 1.73 0.61
CA GLU A 147 21.49 0.84 1.03
C GLU A 147 22.66 1.65 1.57
N ARG A 148 22.93 2.83 0.98
CA ARG A 148 24.09 3.64 1.34
C ARG A 148 23.72 5.08 1.75
N PRO A 149 24.53 5.74 2.60
CA PRO A 149 24.28 7.14 2.98
C PRO A 149 24.19 8.08 1.78
N GLU A 150 24.97 7.78 0.74
CA GLU A 150 25.06 8.60 -0.47
C GLU A 150 23.75 8.59 -1.27
N ASP A 151 22.90 7.57 -1.07
CA ASP A 151 21.56 7.49 -1.67
C ASP A 151 20.65 8.65 -1.22
N TRP A 152 21.02 9.40 -0.17
CA TRP A 152 20.25 10.55 0.31
C TRP A 152 20.85 11.89 -0.11
N GLU A 153 21.97 11.89 -0.83
CA GLU A 153 22.53 13.13 -1.37
C GLU A 153 21.63 13.70 -2.45
N GLY A 154 21.36 15.01 -2.39
CA GLY A 154 20.42 15.67 -3.30
C GLY A 154 18.93 15.40 -3.02
N SER A 155 18.59 14.67 -1.95
CA SER A 155 17.20 14.33 -1.60
C SER A 155 16.36 15.49 -1.06
N GLY A 156 16.87 16.71 -1.01
CA GLY A 156 16.17 17.90 -0.50
C GLY A 156 16.18 18.04 1.03
N PHE A 157 16.61 17.03 1.79
CA PHE A 157 16.83 17.16 3.23
C PHE A 157 18.05 18.04 3.52
N SER A 158 17.87 19.16 4.20
CA SER A 158 18.97 20.05 4.63
C SER A 158 20.05 19.26 5.37
N SER A 159 21.32 19.53 5.07
CA SER A 159 22.48 18.84 5.66
C SER A 159 22.69 19.13 7.15
N GLY A 160 21.95 20.09 7.72
CA GLY A 160 22.14 20.55 9.10
C GLY A 160 21.75 19.57 10.21
N ASP A 161 20.81 18.66 9.96
CA ASP A 161 20.32 17.71 10.99
C ASP A 161 20.62 16.26 10.60
N MET A 162 21.87 15.86 10.82
CA MET A 162 22.35 14.50 10.55
C MET A 162 21.62 13.44 11.38
N VAL A 163 21.17 13.79 12.60
CA VAL A 163 20.48 12.86 13.50
C VAL A 163 19.08 12.58 12.97
N ARG A 164 18.31 13.63 12.63
CA ARG A 164 16.99 13.49 12.02
C ARG A 164 17.05 12.72 10.70
N ARG A 165 18.03 13.04 9.85
CA ARG A 165 18.25 12.30 8.60
C ARG A 165 18.50 10.82 8.87
N ALA A 166 19.35 10.49 9.84
CA ALA A 166 19.61 9.10 10.22
C ALA A 166 18.37 8.39 10.77
N GLN A 167 17.54 9.08 11.55
CA GLN A 167 16.27 8.54 12.07
C GLN A 167 15.29 8.22 10.93
N LEU A 168 15.06 9.17 10.01
CA LEU A 168 14.21 8.98 8.83
C LEU A 168 14.71 7.84 7.95
N ARG A 169 16.03 7.79 7.76
CA ARG A 169 16.67 6.72 7.01
C ARG A 169 16.44 5.35 7.63
N ALA A 170 16.56 5.24 8.95
CA ALA A 170 16.28 4.01 9.67
C ALA A 170 14.81 3.57 9.53
N ILE A 171 13.87 4.52 9.56
CA ILE A 171 12.44 4.27 9.33
C ILE A 171 12.24 3.73 7.91
N LEU A 172 12.72 4.42 6.87
CA LEU A 172 12.53 3.97 5.48
C LEU A 172 13.14 2.57 5.23
N ARG A 173 14.35 2.31 5.76
CA ARG A 173 15.00 1.00 5.64
C ARG A 173 14.20 -0.11 6.32
N ARG A 174 13.65 0.17 7.51
CA ARG A 174 12.78 -0.78 8.21
C ARG A 174 11.50 -1.06 7.41
N LEU A 175 10.91 -0.03 6.82
CA LEU A 175 9.70 -0.15 6.01
C LEU A 175 9.95 -1.01 4.77
N GLN A 176 10.99 -0.71 4.01
CA GLN A 176 11.38 -1.49 2.84
C GLN A 176 11.73 -2.93 3.22
N GLY A 177 12.40 -3.15 4.35
CA GLY A 177 12.69 -4.49 4.86
C GLY A 177 11.42 -5.30 5.19
N MET A 178 10.42 -4.66 5.82
CA MET A 178 9.14 -5.32 6.08
C MET A 178 8.41 -5.69 4.79
N VAL A 179 8.34 -4.78 3.83
CA VAL A 179 7.71 -5.05 2.52
C VAL A 179 8.49 -6.10 1.75
N ALA A 180 9.83 -6.11 1.83
CA ALA A 180 10.66 -7.16 1.24
C ALA A 180 10.27 -8.55 1.80
N SER A 181 10.07 -8.67 3.11
CA SER A 181 9.58 -9.92 3.71
C SER A 181 8.18 -10.30 3.22
N LEU A 182 7.25 -9.34 3.10
CA LEU A 182 5.91 -9.60 2.54
C LEU A 182 5.99 -10.06 1.08
N SER A 183 6.90 -9.49 0.29
CA SER A 183 7.07 -9.80 -1.13
C SER A 183 7.50 -11.24 -1.42
N ILE A 184 7.94 -11.97 -0.40
CA ILE A 184 8.27 -13.39 -0.52
C ILE A 184 7.01 -14.27 -0.49
N LEU A 185 5.94 -13.81 0.15
CA LEU A 185 4.72 -14.58 0.35
C LEU A 185 4.03 -14.91 -0.99
N PRO A 186 3.58 -16.16 -1.21
CA PRO A 186 2.92 -16.54 -2.48
C PRO A 186 1.68 -15.70 -2.79
N THR A 187 0.89 -15.36 -1.76
CA THR A 187 -0.29 -14.51 -1.89
C THR A 187 0.07 -13.12 -2.36
N PHE A 188 1.10 -12.51 -1.76
CA PHE A 188 1.61 -11.20 -2.18
C PHE A 188 2.07 -11.25 -3.63
N ARG A 189 2.94 -12.19 -3.99
CA ARG A 189 3.50 -12.32 -5.35
C ARG A 189 2.39 -12.45 -6.39
N ARG A 190 1.39 -13.30 -6.12
CA ARG A 190 0.25 -13.50 -7.03
C ARG A 190 -0.52 -12.20 -7.24
N ARG A 191 -0.86 -11.47 -6.17
CA ARG A 191 -1.62 -10.23 -6.26
C ARG A 191 -0.80 -9.10 -6.89
N PHE A 192 0.48 -8.99 -6.55
CA PHE A 192 1.38 -8.00 -7.14
C PHE A 192 1.58 -8.20 -8.64
N ASN A 193 1.75 -9.44 -9.09
CA ASN A 193 1.84 -9.75 -10.52
C ASN A 193 0.55 -9.39 -11.26
N SER A 194 -0.62 -9.59 -10.63
CA SER A 194 -1.91 -9.16 -11.20
C SER A 194 -2.01 -7.64 -11.30
N LEU A 195 -1.56 -6.93 -10.27
CA LEU A 195 -1.50 -5.47 -10.24
C LEU A 195 -0.63 -4.92 -11.37
N VAL A 196 0.61 -5.43 -11.51
CA VAL A 196 1.54 -4.94 -12.54
C VAL A 196 0.96 -5.12 -13.95
N LYS A 197 0.30 -6.25 -14.21
CA LYS A 197 -0.40 -6.47 -15.48
C LYS A 197 -1.48 -5.42 -15.72
N SER A 198 -2.28 -5.10 -14.70
CA SER A 198 -3.31 -4.06 -14.81
C SER A 198 -2.71 -2.69 -15.11
N LEU A 199 -1.65 -2.31 -14.38
CA LEU A 199 -0.93 -1.06 -14.58
C LEU A 199 -0.29 -0.97 -15.97
N TYR A 200 0.21 -2.08 -16.51
CA TYR A 200 0.80 -2.12 -17.84
C TYR A 200 -0.24 -1.94 -18.94
N VAL A 201 -1.43 -2.54 -18.78
CA VAL A 201 -2.57 -2.29 -19.67
C VAL A 201 -2.94 -0.81 -19.64
N ASP A 202 -3.06 -0.20 -18.45
CA ASP A 202 -3.34 1.23 -18.30
C ASP A 202 -2.28 2.09 -19.02
N ALA A 203 -0.99 1.74 -18.88
CA ALA A 203 0.11 2.48 -19.51
C ALA A 203 0.06 2.43 -21.05
N VAL A 204 -0.31 1.29 -21.63
CA VAL A 204 -0.44 1.14 -23.10
C VAL A 204 -1.67 1.90 -23.62
N GLU A 205 -2.80 1.80 -22.93
CA GLU A 205 -4.04 2.49 -23.32
C GLU A 205 -3.89 4.01 -23.26
N VAL A 206 -3.23 4.54 -22.22
CA VAL A 206 -3.02 5.99 -22.04
C VAL A 206 -1.88 6.51 -22.90
N GLY A 207 -0.79 5.74 -23.04
CA GLY A 207 0.39 6.14 -23.79
C GLY A 207 0.24 6.10 -25.31
N GLY A 208 -0.86 5.52 -25.83
CA GLY A 208 -1.06 5.32 -27.26
C GLY A 208 0.03 4.44 -27.91
N LEU A 209 0.75 3.66 -27.10
CA LEU A 209 1.82 2.78 -27.57
C LEU A 209 1.22 1.78 -28.55
N SER A 210 1.75 1.74 -29.77
CA SER A 210 1.30 0.76 -30.75
C SER A 210 1.67 -0.63 -30.23
N MET A 211 0.81 -1.62 -30.53
CA MET A 211 1.15 -3.03 -30.32
C MET A 211 2.44 -3.46 -31.05
N GLU A 212 2.98 -2.62 -31.92
CA GLU A 212 4.26 -2.77 -32.60
C GLU A 212 5.46 -2.41 -31.71
N ASP A 213 5.29 -1.50 -30.74
CA ASP A 213 6.34 -1.06 -29.81
C ASP A 213 6.48 -2.00 -28.60
N VAL A 214 5.48 -2.85 -28.37
CA VAL A 214 5.44 -3.84 -27.30
C VAL A 214 6.30 -5.04 -27.65
N HIS A 215 7.11 -5.51 -26.69
CA HIS A 215 7.98 -6.65 -26.93
C HIS A 215 7.17 -7.90 -27.37
N PRO A 216 7.59 -8.64 -28.42
CA PRO A 216 6.82 -9.73 -29.00
C PRO A 216 6.39 -10.82 -28.01
N ARG A 217 7.19 -11.04 -26.95
CA ARG A 217 6.88 -12.03 -25.89
C ARG A 217 5.72 -11.60 -24.98
N ILE A 218 5.49 -10.30 -24.81
CA ILE A 218 4.40 -9.78 -24.00
C ILE A 218 3.19 -9.47 -24.86
N LYS A 219 3.36 -9.16 -26.14
CA LYS A 219 2.27 -8.84 -27.08
C LYS A 219 1.08 -9.81 -26.99
N GLY A 220 1.33 -11.12 -26.97
CA GLY A 220 0.26 -12.13 -26.80
C GLY A 220 -0.42 -12.10 -25.43
N LYS A 221 0.35 -11.90 -24.34
CA LYS A 221 -0.20 -11.74 -22.98
C LYS A 221 -1.00 -10.44 -22.84
N LEU A 222 -0.50 -9.35 -23.41
CA LEU A 222 -1.15 -8.05 -23.40
C LEU A 222 -2.46 -8.08 -24.20
N ALA A 223 -2.47 -8.71 -25.38
CA ALA A 223 -3.68 -8.89 -26.17
C ALA A 223 -4.76 -9.65 -25.38
N ALA A 224 -4.38 -10.73 -24.69
CA ALA A 224 -5.29 -11.46 -23.82
C ALA A 224 -5.82 -10.60 -22.66
N LEU A 225 -4.96 -9.81 -22.01
CA LEU A 225 -5.37 -8.92 -20.90
C LEU A 225 -6.31 -7.79 -21.36
N LEU A 226 -6.04 -7.21 -22.54
CA LEU A 226 -6.91 -6.20 -23.15
C LEU A 226 -8.27 -6.79 -23.54
N GLU A 227 -8.30 -8.01 -24.06
CA GLU A 227 -9.54 -8.72 -24.39
C GLU A 227 -10.34 -9.08 -23.13
N GLU A 228 -9.67 -9.57 -22.06
CA GLU A 228 -10.28 -9.82 -20.75
C GLU A 228 -10.91 -8.54 -20.17
N ARG A 229 -10.19 -7.42 -20.18
CA ARG A 229 -10.69 -6.12 -19.72
C ARG A 229 -11.90 -5.66 -20.53
N ARG A 230 -11.80 -5.69 -21.86
CA ARG A 230 -12.90 -5.29 -22.76
C ARG A 230 -14.16 -6.14 -22.55
N ASN A 231 -14.01 -7.43 -22.25
CA ASN A 231 -15.13 -8.30 -21.95
C ASN A 231 -15.74 -8.00 -20.57
N HIS A 232 -14.92 -7.65 -19.58
CA HIS A 232 -15.39 -7.20 -18.27
C HIS A 232 -16.19 -5.89 -18.36
N ASP A 233 -15.70 -4.90 -19.12
CA ASP A 233 -16.38 -3.61 -19.29
C ASP A 233 -17.74 -3.78 -20.01
N LYS A 234 -17.79 -4.61 -21.07
CA LYS A 234 -19.05 -4.97 -21.75
C LYS A 234 -20.05 -5.68 -20.82
N ASN A 235 -19.58 -6.47 -19.87
CA ASN A 235 -20.44 -7.14 -18.91
C ASN A 235 -20.99 -6.16 -17.87
N ASN A 236 -20.16 -5.23 -17.37
CA ASN A 236 -20.61 -4.17 -16.47
C ASN A 236 -21.61 -3.21 -17.13
N GLU A 237 -21.42 -2.85 -18.40
CA GLU A 237 -22.39 -2.04 -19.16
C GLU A 237 -23.73 -2.75 -19.33
N LYS A 238 -23.72 -4.07 -19.58
CA LYS A 238 -24.94 -4.89 -19.67
C LYS A 238 -25.65 -5.05 -18.33
N GLU A 239 -24.90 -5.21 -17.24
CA GLU A 239 -25.47 -5.29 -15.89
C GLU A 239 -26.11 -3.94 -15.48
N ASN A 240 -25.45 -2.81 -15.77
CA ASN A 240 -26.04 -1.49 -15.50
C ASN A 240 -27.29 -1.20 -16.34
N CYS A 241 -27.30 -1.55 -17.63
CA CYS A 241 -28.51 -1.41 -18.47
C CYS A 241 -29.69 -2.26 -17.98
N ASN A 242 -29.43 -3.39 -17.32
CA ASN A 242 -30.50 -4.24 -16.75
C ASN A 242 -31.03 -3.71 -15.41
N VAL A 243 -30.25 -2.89 -14.69
CA VAL A 243 -30.67 -2.27 -13.41
C VAL A 243 -31.50 -1.00 -13.67
N GLU A 244 -31.32 -0.31 -14.79
CA GLU A 244 -32.12 0.87 -15.17
C GLU A 244 -33.49 0.54 -15.80
N LEU A 245 -33.81 -0.75 -15.98
CA LEU A 245 -35.08 -1.24 -16.57
C LEU A 245 -36.03 -1.92 -15.55
N VAL A 246 -35.75 -1.80 -14.23
CA VAL A 246 -36.61 -2.29 -13.13
C VAL A 246 -37.01 -1.14 -12.23
#